data_AF-A0A3R9TMY4-F1
#
_entry.id   AF-A0A3R9TMY4-F1
#
_cell.length_a   1.000
_cell.length_b   1.000
_cell.length_c   1.000
_cell.angle_alpha   90.00
_cell.angle_beta   90.00
_cell.angle_gamma   90.00
#
_symmetry.space_group_name_H-M   'P 1'
#
loop_
_entity.id
_entity.type
_entity.pdbx_description
1 polymer ?
#
loop_
_entity_poly.entity_id
_entity_poly.type
_entity_poly.pdbx_seq_one_letter_code
_entity_poly.pdbx_strand_id
1 'polypeptide(L)'
;MKGMKAKKLWMTGLTVAGLSALALGAKKAADNHKLMKTQEELTAIVRDLFSDMGEIATLYVQVYKSSLERLVGGVIFEDDRHYTFVYENEDLVYEEEVL
;
A
#
# COMPACT_ATOMS: atom_id res chain seq x y z
N MET A 1 11.70 -38.51 -18.32
CA MET A 1 11.98 -37.15 -17.84
C MET A 1 10.80 -36.67 -17.01
N LYS A 2 11.07 -36.13 -15.82
CA LYS A 2 10.09 -35.70 -14.80
C LYS A 2 9.76 -34.21 -15.02
N GLY A 3 8.50 -33.81 -14.87
CA GLY A 3 8.06 -32.40 -14.83
C GLY A 3 6.96 -32.10 -15.85
N MET A 4 5.85 -31.41 -15.56
CA MET A 4 5.52 -30.51 -14.45
C MET A 4 4.02 -30.64 -14.10
N LYS A 5 3.68 -30.49 -12.81
CA LYS A 5 2.31 -30.23 -12.35
C LYS A 5 2.12 -28.71 -12.29
N ALA A 6 1.52 -28.12 -13.32
CA ALA A 6 1.07 -26.73 -13.26
C ALA A 6 -0.23 -26.69 -12.44
N LYS A 7 -0.18 -25.97 -11.32
CA LYS A 7 -1.28 -25.84 -10.36
C LYS A 7 -2.34 -24.91 -10.96
N LYS A 8 -3.58 -25.39 -11.07
CA LYS A 8 -4.78 -24.55 -11.23
C LYS A 8 -4.97 -23.76 -9.94
N LEU A 9 -5.03 -22.44 -10.03
CA LEU A 9 -5.77 -21.63 -9.06
C LEU A 9 -6.57 -20.61 -9.86
N TRP A 10 -7.88 -20.89 -9.90
CA TRP A 10 -8.96 -19.93 -10.12
C TRP A 10 -8.69 -18.59 -9.42
N MET A 11 -9.19 -17.49 -9.98
CA MET A 11 -9.75 -16.38 -9.19
C MET A 11 -10.53 -15.54 -10.20
N THR A 12 -11.73 -16.04 -10.43
CA THR A 12 -12.81 -15.40 -11.15
C THR A 12 -13.26 -14.20 -10.32
N GLY A 13 -13.28 -13.02 -10.93
CA GLY A 13 -14.22 -11.96 -10.57
C GLY A 13 -13.99 -11.27 -9.24
N LEU A 14 -13.02 -10.35 -9.18
CA LEU A 14 -13.14 -9.19 -8.30
C LEU A 14 -13.66 -8.03 -9.16
N THR A 15 -14.99 -7.91 -9.23
CA THR A 15 -15.64 -6.72 -9.80
C THR A 15 -15.38 -5.55 -8.86
N VAL A 16 -14.42 -4.72 -9.27
CA VAL A 16 -13.93 -3.55 -8.54
C VAL A 16 -15.01 -2.47 -8.51
N ALA A 17 -15.68 -2.32 -7.36
CA ALA A 17 -16.39 -1.10 -7.01
C ALA A 17 -15.49 -0.31 -6.05
N GLY A 18 -14.55 0.45 -6.61
CA GLY A 18 -13.61 1.25 -5.83
C GLY A 18 -14.32 2.39 -5.10
N LEU A 19 -14.22 2.42 -3.78
CA LEU A 19 -14.61 3.57 -2.96
C LEU A 19 -13.42 4.54 -2.93
N SER A 20 -13.44 5.51 -3.85
CA SER A 20 -12.46 6.58 -3.92
C SER A 20 -12.79 7.69 -2.92
N ALA A 21 -12.03 7.78 -1.82
CA ALA A 21 -12.07 8.96 -0.97
C ALA A 21 -10.66 9.29 -0.47
N LEU A 22 -10.04 10.31 -1.09
CA LEU A 22 -9.49 11.51 -0.45
C LEU A 22 -8.56 12.22 -1.43
N ALA A 23 -9.10 13.16 -2.21
CA ALA A 23 -8.31 14.08 -3.02
C ALA A 23 -7.86 15.25 -2.14
N LEU A 24 -6.70 15.13 -1.49
CA LEU A 24 -6.01 16.27 -0.87
C LEU A 24 -5.12 16.93 -1.92
N GLY A 25 -5.74 17.75 -2.76
CA GLY A 25 -5.01 18.64 -3.66
C GLY A 25 -4.37 19.80 -2.88
N ALA A 26 -3.06 20.01 -3.04
CA ALA A 26 -2.44 21.32 -3.27
C ALA A 26 -0.91 21.22 -3.44
N LYS A 27 -0.43 21.58 -4.64
CA LYS A 27 0.89 22.16 -4.97
C LYS A 27 2.13 21.34 -4.58
N LYS A 28 3.11 21.13 -5.48
CA LYS A 28 3.89 22.22 -6.08
C LYS A 28 4.90 21.65 -7.07
N ALA A 29 4.83 22.14 -8.31
CA ALA A 29 5.95 22.08 -9.25
C ALA A 29 7.07 23.01 -8.73
N ALA A 30 8.14 22.45 -8.20
CA ALA A 30 9.44 23.12 -8.08
C ALA A 30 10.55 22.09 -7.83
N ASP A 31 11.55 22.18 -8.68
CA ASP A 31 12.93 21.74 -8.49
C ASP A 31 13.26 20.24 -8.69
N ASN A 32 13.99 20.03 -9.78
CA ASN A 32 14.60 18.80 -10.27
C ASN A 32 15.79 18.33 -9.38
N HIS A 33 15.68 18.61 -8.08
CA HIS A 33 16.56 18.19 -7.00
C HIS A 33 15.67 17.64 -5.87
N LYS A 34 14.71 16.79 -6.24
CA LYS A 34 13.82 16.10 -5.32
C LYS A 34 14.70 15.33 -4.34
N LEU A 35 14.71 15.78 -3.09
CA LEU A 35 15.10 14.98 -1.95
C LEU A 35 14.30 13.69 -2.09
N MET A 36 14.94 12.61 -2.57
CA MET A 36 14.28 11.31 -2.69
C MET A 36 13.82 10.97 -1.28
N LYS A 37 12.49 10.98 -1.06
CA LYS A 37 11.97 10.60 0.25
C LYS A 37 12.50 9.20 0.53
N THR A 38 13.17 9.03 1.66
CA THR A 38 13.69 7.72 2.00
C THR A 38 12.52 6.77 2.24
N GLN A 39 12.77 5.46 2.12
CA GLN A 39 11.75 4.47 2.42
C GLN A 39 11.17 4.64 3.84
N GLU A 40 12.00 5.11 4.79
CA GLU A 40 11.58 5.43 6.15
C GLU A 40 10.60 6.61 6.19
N GLU A 41 10.85 7.69 5.43
CA GLU A 41 9.95 8.84 5.35
C GLU A 41 8.60 8.45 4.72
N LEU A 42 8.61 7.64 3.67
CA LEU A 42 7.37 7.12 3.06
C LEU A 42 6.61 6.24 4.05
N THR A 43 7.33 5.39 4.80
CA THR A 43 6.73 4.52 5.82
C THR A 43 6.12 5.33 6.94
N ALA A 44 6.75 6.42 7.37
CA ALA A 44 6.22 7.32 8.39
C ALA A 44 4.94 8.02 7.93
N ILE A 45 4.90 8.51 6.68
CA ILE A 45 3.69 9.11 6.09
C ILE A 45 2.54 8.09 6.07
N VAL A 46 2.80 6.88 5.58
CA VAL A 46 1.77 5.85 5.53
C VAL A 46 1.30 5.44 6.94
N ARG A 47 2.23 5.34 7.90
CA ARG A 47 1.87 5.06 9.30
C ARG A 47 0.97 6.14 9.89
N ASP A 48 1.26 7.41 9.61
CA ASP A 48 0.46 8.55 10.07
C ASP A 48 -0.96 8.48 9.48
N LEU A 49 -1.08 8.28 8.16
CA LEU A 49 -2.36 8.13 7.46
C LEU A 49 -3.22 6.99 8.02
N PHE A 50 -2.61 5.85 8.36
CA PHE A 50 -3.34 4.73 8.95
C PHE A 50 -3.64 4.93 10.43
N SER A 51 -2.89 5.77 11.15
CA SER A 51 -3.12 6.03 12.57
C SER A 51 -4.45 6.79 12.80
N ASP A 52 -4.92 7.53 11.80
CA ASP A 52 -6.25 8.16 11.82
C ASP A 52 -7.40 7.13 11.80
N MET A 53 -7.15 5.89 11.38
CA MET A 53 -8.16 4.82 11.27
C MET A 53 -8.17 3.84 12.45
N GLY A 54 -7.21 3.94 13.36
CA GLY A 54 -7.12 3.09 14.55
C GLY A 54 -5.70 2.85 15.04
N GLU A 55 -5.58 2.04 16.09
CA GLU A 55 -4.28 1.67 16.65
C GLU A 55 -3.61 0.59 15.78
N ILE A 56 -2.43 0.90 15.26
CA ILE A 56 -1.68 0.02 14.37
C ILE A 56 -0.86 -0.97 15.20
N ALA A 57 -1.23 -2.24 15.15
CA ALA A 57 -0.46 -3.34 15.73
C ALA A 57 0.83 -3.60 14.95
N THR A 58 0.75 -3.67 13.61
CA THR A 58 1.91 -3.94 12.76
C THR A 58 1.78 -3.26 11.40
N LEU A 59 2.84 -2.57 10.97
CA LEU A 59 2.98 -2.04 9.62
C LEU A 59 4.19 -2.71 8.97
N TYR A 60 4.01 -3.32 7.80
CA TYR A 60 5.10 -3.97 7.07
C TYR A 60 5.18 -3.50 5.63
N VAL A 61 6.39 -3.48 5.09
CA VAL A 61 6.69 -3.04 3.73
C VAL A 61 7.23 -4.21 2.92
N GLN A 62 6.63 -4.44 1.75
CA GLN A 62 7.10 -5.39 0.76
C GLN A 62 8.18 -4.73 -0.10
N VAL A 63 9.43 -4.81 0.38
CA VAL A 63 10.60 -4.15 -0.25
C VAL A 63 10.78 -4.57 -1.72
N TYR A 64 10.46 -5.83 -2.07
CA TYR A 64 10.58 -6.31 -3.45
C TYR A 64 9.57 -5.71 -4.44
N LYS A 65 8.46 -5.13 -3.95
CA LYS A 65 7.46 -4.41 -4.74
C LYS A 65 7.55 -2.89 -4.59
N SER A 66 8.41 -2.43 -3.69
CA SER A 66 8.56 -1.01 -3.34
C SER A 66 9.77 -0.41 -4.06
N SER A 67 9.72 0.88 -4.32
CA SER A 67 10.79 1.70 -4.89
C SER A 67 10.88 3.03 -4.13
N LEU A 68 11.82 3.90 -4.50
CA LEU A 68 12.00 5.21 -3.86
C LEU A 68 10.78 6.15 -4.02
N GLU A 69 9.84 5.83 -4.90
CA GLU A 69 8.64 6.64 -5.16
C GLU A 69 7.34 5.85 -4.94
N ARG A 70 7.45 4.57 -4.56
CA ARG A 70 6.33 3.63 -4.41
C ARG A 70 6.51 2.76 -3.17
N LEU A 71 5.59 2.80 -2.22
CA LEU A 71 5.58 1.91 -1.06
C LEU A 71 4.43 0.91 -1.19
N VAL A 72 4.75 -0.38 -1.18
CA VAL A 72 3.76 -1.45 -1.17
C VAL A 72 3.90 -2.22 0.13
N GLY A 73 2.80 -2.46 0.82
CA GLY A 73 2.85 -3.08 2.14
C GLY A 73 1.49 -3.51 2.63
N GLY A 74 1.42 -3.76 3.93
CA GLY A 74 0.17 -3.98 4.64
C GLY A 74 0.24 -3.43 6.06
N VAL A 75 -0.94 -3.24 6.61
CA VAL A 75 -1.15 -2.74 7.96
C VAL A 75 -2.15 -3.64 8.68
N ILE A 76 -1.80 -4.06 9.88
CA ILE A 76 -2.63 -4.83 10.79
C ILE A 76 -2.95 -3.90 11.95
N PHE A 77 -4.24 -3.73 12.22
CA PHE A 77 -4.75 -3.00 13.38
C PHE A 77 -4.90 -3.93 14.59
N GLU A 78 -4.92 -3.35 15.79
CA GLU A 78 -5.17 -4.09 17.04
C GLU A 78 -6.54 -4.78 17.09
N ASP A 79 -7.49 -4.34 16.25
CA ASP A 79 -8.82 -4.93 16.10
C ASP A 79 -8.89 -6.07 15.07
N ASP A 80 -7.73 -6.62 14.67
CA ASP A 80 -7.55 -7.71 13.71
C ASP A 80 -7.93 -7.37 12.25
N ARG A 81 -8.23 -6.10 11.94
CA ARG A 81 -8.41 -5.65 10.55
C ARG A 81 -7.06 -5.61 9.85
N HIS A 82 -6.99 -6.29 8.70
CA HIS A 82 -5.80 -6.32 7.86
C HIS A 82 -6.07 -5.58 6.55
N TYR A 83 -5.21 -4.63 6.20
CA TYR A 83 -5.27 -3.93 4.93
C TYR A 83 -3.97 -4.11 4.17
N THR A 84 -4.07 -4.28 2.86
CA THR A 84 -2.93 -4.07 1.95
C THR A 84 -2.97 -2.66 1.41
N PHE A 85 -1.81 -2.08 1.13
CA PHE A 85 -1.73 -0.73 0.59
C PHE A 85 -0.66 -0.58 -0.48
N VAL A 86 -0.90 0.39 -1.36
CA VAL A 86 0.05 0.94 -2.31
C VAL A 86 0.02 2.45 -2.14
N TYR A 87 1.17 3.03 -1.80
CA TYR A 87 1.40 4.46 -1.75
C TYR A 87 2.30 4.86 -2.91
N GLU A 88 1.81 5.67 -3.83
CA GLU A 88 2.55 6.14 -5.00
C GLU A 88 2.08 7.54 -5.38
N ASN A 89 2.99 8.44 -5.76
CA ASN A 89 2.64 9.81 -6.18
C ASN A 89 1.74 10.58 -5.19
N GLU A 90 1.91 10.35 -3.88
CA GLU A 90 1.10 10.95 -2.81
C GLU A 90 -0.35 10.42 -2.71
N ASP A 91 -0.71 9.41 -3.51
CA ASP A 91 -1.96 8.69 -3.41
C ASP A 91 -1.76 7.39 -2.60
N LEU A 92 -2.56 7.21 -1.53
CA LEU A 92 -2.66 5.97 -0.76
C LEU A 92 -3.89 5.18 -1.21
N VAL A 93 -3.67 4.06 -1.87
CA VAL A 93 -4.72 3.10 -2.21
C VAL A 93 -4.61 1.92 -1.26
N TYR A 94 -5.71 1.54 -0.60
CA TYR A 94 -5.72 0.42 0.33
C TYR A 94 -6.98 -0.43 0.18
N GLU A 95 -6.84 -1.73 0.49
CA GLU A 95 -7.92 -2.72 0.42
C GLU A 95 -7.86 -3.62 1.66
N GLU A 96 -9.01 -3.87 2.28
CA GLU A 96 -9.13 -4.82 3.39
C GLU A 96 -8.92 -6.25 2.88
N GLU A 97 -8.02 -7.00 3.51
CA GLU A 97 -7.88 -8.42 3.23
C GLU A 97 -9.02 -9.20 3.91
N VAL A 98 -9.98 -9.63 3.10
CA VAL A 98 -11.02 -10.56 3.53
C VAL A 98 -10.51 -11.98 3.30
N LEU A 99 -10.13 -12.67 4.39
CA LEU A 99 -9.69 -14.07 4.38
C LEU A 99 -10.84 -15.06 4.12
#